data_AF-A0A813IXD0-F1
#
_entry.id   AF-A0A813IXD0-F1
#
_cell.length_a   1.000
_cell.length_b   1.000
_cell.length_c   1.000
_cell.angle_alpha   90.00
_cell.angle_beta   90.00
_cell.angle_gamma   90.00
#
_symmetry.space_group_name_H-M   'P 1'
#
loop_
_entity.id
_entity.type
_entity.pdbx_description
1 polymer ?
#
loop_
_entity_poly.entity_id
_entity_poly.type
_entity_poly.pdbx_seq_one_letter_code
_entity_poly.pdbx_strand_id
1 'polypeptide(L)'
;MADLAQLMAGMQQLRDSLSATQAEVIAQRTLSASTQAELIVQKDLLEQSRMGSVELANMLAANQQALITAQQAVMQATTAAQASRRSDDAVDFRLLTKPAPFRAREKWEEFRGQVRSYFLFLNRKSFGEELDAAQSSKVELDFDDFSDETGDRSVQLFALLSGWTQEFPVCTTLAKPVTDFNGYELRRKLHAEFEPEVAGKSLRWRRQLLHPAFPPKEADFAVALLDWESDVSRYEA
;
A
#
# COMPACT_ATOMS: atom_id res chain seq x y z
N MET A 1 110.73 56.02 10.77
CA MET A 1 110.55 54.55 10.59
C MET A 1 109.44 53.98 11.49
N ALA A 2 109.17 54.52 12.69
CA ALA A 2 108.10 54.04 13.58
C ALA A 2 106.66 54.34 13.10
N ASP A 3 106.40 55.54 12.54
CA ASP A 3 105.04 55.95 12.10
C ASP A 3 104.46 55.11 10.95
N LEU A 4 105.32 54.62 10.05
CA LEU A 4 104.87 53.89 8.86
C LEU A 4 104.44 52.45 9.20
N ALA A 5 105.06 51.84 10.20
CA ALA A 5 104.66 50.55 10.74
C ALA A 5 103.31 50.63 11.49
N GLN A 6 103.07 51.73 12.21
CA GLN A 6 101.84 51.96 12.95
C GLN A 6 100.65 52.23 12.02
N LEU A 7 100.87 52.95 10.91
CA LEU A 7 99.86 53.15 9.86
C LEU A 7 99.50 51.85 9.14
N MET A 8 100.50 51.01 8.80
CA MET A 8 100.25 49.71 8.17
C MET A 8 99.51 48.75 9.10
N ALA A 9 99.84 48.73 10.39
CA ALA A 9 99.11 47.94 11.39
C ALA A 9 97.65 48.40 11.52
N GLY A 10 97.39 49.72 11.51
CA GLY A 10 96.02 50.27 11.54
C GLY A 10 95.21 49.93 10.28
N MET A 11 95.82 49.99 9.09
CA MET A 11 95.17 49.56 7.85
C MET A 11 94.88 48.06 7.82
N GLN A 12 95.77 47.24 8.39
CA GLN A 12 95.56 45.80 8.51
C GLN A 12 94.37 45.50 9.44
N GLN A 13 94.29 46.17 10.60
CA GLN A 13 93.16 46.05 11.52
C GLN A 13 91.83 46.50 10.90
N LEU A 14 91.82 47.56 10.09
CA LEU A 14 90.64 48.01 9.36
C LEU A 14 90.22 47.00 8.28
N ARG A 15 91.18 46.38 7.60
CA ARG A 15 90.90 45.33 6.61
C ARG A 15 90.30 44.09 7.27
N ASP A 16 90.88 43.68 8.40
CA ASP A 16 90.44 42.51 9.13
C ASP A 16 89.04 42.74 9.72
N SER A 17 88.75 43.94 10.26
CA SER A 17 87.41 44.28 10.75
C SER A 17 86.36 44.40 9.63
N LEU A 18 86.74 44.92 8.46
CA LEU A 18 85.86 44.94 7.29
C LEU A 18 85.56 43.52 6.78
N SER A 19 86.55 42.63 6.79
CA SER A 19 86.36 41.23 6.40
C SER A 19 85.45 40.47 7.38
N ALA A 20 85.61 40.71 8.69
CA ALA A 20 84.79 40.09 9.74
C ALA A 20 83.33 40.56 9.67
N THR A 21 83.11 41.87 9.48
CA THR A 21 81.76 42.43 9.31
C THR A 21 81.09 41.93 8.03
N GLN A 22 81.84 41.78 6.94
CA GLN A 22 81.30 41.21 5.70
C GLN A 22 80.92 39.73 5.86
N ALA A 23 81.71 38.93 6.58
CA ALA A 23 81.38 37.55 6.89
C ALA A 23 80.12 37.43 7.76
N GLU A 24 79.96 38.32 8.75
CA GLU A 24 78.78 38.37 9.61
C GLU A 24 77.50 38.71 8.83
N VAL A 25 77.57 39.70 7.92
CA VAL A 25 76.44 40.05 7.04
C VAL A 25 76.05 38.89 6.13
N ILE A 26 77.03 38.14 5.60
CA ILE A 26 76.75 36.96 4.76
C ILE A 26 76.09 35.87 5.60
N ALA A 27 76.61 35.58 6.79
CA ALA A 27 76.04 34.59 7.70
C ALA A 27 74.60 34.93 8.09
N GLN A 28 74.33 36.20 8.40
CA GLN A 28 72.99 36.68 8.75
C GLN A 28 72.01 36.55 7.57
N ARG A 29 72.46 36.86 6.35
CA ARG A 29 71.65 36.67 5.13
C ARG A 29 71.34 35.20 4.87
N THR A 30 72.32 34.31 5.00
CA THR A 30 72.09 32.86 4.83
C THR A 30 71.12 32.31 5.88
N LEU A 31 71.20 32.78 7.12
CA LEU A 31 70.29 32.35 8.18
C LEU A 31 68.86 32.85 7.92
N SER A 32 68.71 34.13 7.53
CA SER A 32 67.39 34.68 7.17
C SER A 32 66.76 33.97 5.96
N ALA A 33 67.56 33.58 4.96
CA ALA A 33 67.08 32.85 3.80
C ALA A 33 66.61 31.43 4.19
N SER A 34 67.34 30.76 5.09
CA SER A 34 66.93 29.46 5.63
C SER A 34 65.61 29.55 6.39
N THR A 35 65.45 30.54 7.27
CA THR A 35 64.19 30.72 8.03
C THR A 35 63.02 31.05 7.12
N GLN A 36 63.23 31.85 6.06
CA GLN A 36 62.18 32.13 5.08
C GLN A 36 61.78 30.89 4.29
N ALA A 37 62.74 30.03 3.92
CA ALA A 37 62.44 28.78 3.24
C ALA A 37 61.61 27.84 4.12
N GLU A 38 61.94 27.73 5.41
CA GLU A 38 61.15 26.94 6.37
C GLU A 38 59.73 27.46 6.55
N LEU A 39 59.55 28.79 6.61
CA LEU A 39 58.23 29.42 6.71
C LEU A 39 57.36 29.15 5.48
N ILE A 40 57.95 29.13 4.27
CA ILE A 40 57.23 28.80 3.04
C ILE A 40 56.74 27.35 3.11
N VAL A 41 57.60 26.41 3.49
CA VAL A 41 57.23 24.99 3.61
C VAL A 41 56.12 24.80 4.66
N GLN A 42 56.21 25.46 5.81
CA GLN A 42 55.16 25.39 6.82
C GLN A 42 53.83 25.97 6.35
N LYS A 43 53.87 27.08 5.61
CA LYS A 43 52.67 27.69 5.03
C LYS A 43 52.01 26.76 4.01
N ASP A 44 52.78 26.16 3.11
CA ASP A 44 52.25 25.24 2.10
C ASP A 44 51.62 24.00 2.76
N LEU A 45 52.22 23.48 3.83
CA LEU A 45 51.66 22.36 4.59
C LEU A 45 50.32 22.71 5.25
N LEU A 46 50.21 23.91 5.83
CA LEU A 46 48.96 24.39 6.43
C LEU A 46 47.87 24.62 5.37
N GLU A 47 48.22 25.12 4.20
CA GLU A 47 47.27 25.28 3.09
C GLU A 47 46.76 23.93 2.59
N GLN A 48 47.64 22.93 2.45
CA GLN A 48 47.23 21.55 2.12
C GLN A 48 46.29 20.96 3.18
N SER A 49 46.62 21.11 4.47
CA SER A 49 45.76 20.64 5.56
C SER A 49 44.41 21.36 5.57
N ARG A 50 44.37 22.66 5.26
CA ARG A 50 43.12 23.43 5.18
C ARG A 50 42.25 22.95 4.03
N MET A 51 42.83 22.70 2.85
CA MET A 51 42.10 22.18 1.70
C MET A 51 41.48 20.82 2.00
N GLY A 52 42.23 19.89 2.61
CA GLY A 52 41.69 18.58 3.01
C GLY A 52 40.54 18.68 4.02
N SER A 53 40.61 19.62 4.96
CA SER A 53 39.51 19.86 5.91
C SER A 53 38.25 20.42 5.23
N VAL A 54 38.40 21.27 4.21
CA VAL A 54 37.27 21.82 3.45
C VAL A 54 36.61 20.75 2.59
N GLU A 55 37.40 19.87 1.96
CA GLU A 55 36.87 18.74 1.19
C GLU A 55 36.08 17.78 2.07
N LEU A 56 36.59 17.44 3.26
CA LEU A 56 35.87 16.60 4.23
C LEU A 56 34.55 17.24 4.65
N ALA A 57 34.54 18.54 4.93
CA ALA A 57 33.33 19.27 5.31
C ALA A 57 32.28 19.28 4.17
N ASN A 58 32.72 19.48 2.93
CA ASN A 58 31.86 19.45 1.74
C ASN A 58 31.28 18.05 1.51
N MET A 59 32.08 16.99 1.68
CA MET A 59 31.58 15.61 1.61
C MET A 59 30.53 15.32 2.69
N LEU A 60 30.77 15.77 3.92
CA LEU A 60 29.83 15.55 5.02
C LEU A 60 28.50 16.29 4.78
N ALA A 61 28.55 17.52 4.26
CA ALA A 61 27.38 18.29 3.89
C ALA A 61 26.58 17.63 2.75
N ALA A 62 27.27 17.13 1.72
CA ALA A 62 26.63 16.41 0.61
C ALA A 62 25.93 15.13 1.10
N ASN A 63 26.56 14.39 2.02
CA ASN A 63 26.00 13.16 2.57
C ASN A 63 24.78 13.43 3.47
N GLN A 64 24.82 14.49 4.28
CA GLN A 64 23.64 14.94 5.04
C GLN A 64 22.48 15.34 4.12
N GLN A 65 22.76 16.08 3.04
CA GLN A 65 21.72 16.49 2.10
C GLN A 65 21.08 15.28 1.41
N ALA A 66 21.88 14.29 0.99
CA ALA A 66 21.39 13.04 0.41
C ALA A 66 20.50 12.26 1.39
N LEU A 67 20.85 12.23 2.67
CA LEU A 67 20.04 11.58 3.71
C LEU A 67 18.69 12.29 3.90
N ILE A 68 18.66 13.62 3.92
CA ILE A 68 17.43 14.40 4.04
C ILE A 68 16.51 14.15 2.84
N THR A 69 17.06 14.17 1.62
CA THR A 69 16.27 13.89 0.41
C THR A 69 15.74 12.46 0.40
N ALA A 70 16.53 11.48 0.84
CA ALA A 70 16.07 10.09 0.96
C ALA A 70 14.95 9.94 2.00
N GLN A 71 15.06 10.60 3.15
CA GLN A 71 14.00 10.60 4.17
C GLN A 71 12.71 11.24 3.66
N GLN A 72 12.80 12.36 2.93
CA GLN A 72 11.63 13.00 2.31
C GLN A 72 10.99 12.12 1.24
N ALA A 73 11.77 11.42 0.42
CA ALA A 73 11.25 10.49 -0.58
C ALA A 73 10.53 9.30 0.07
N VAL A 74 11.06 8.75 1.17
CA VAL A 74 10.39 7.68 1.93
C VAL A 74 9.09 8.18 2.56
N MET A 75 9.06 9.41 3.10
CA MET A 75 7.86 9.99 3.71
C MET A 75 6.77 10.33 2.68
N GLN A 76 7.17 10.75 1.48
CA GLN A 76 6.25 10.93 0.35
C GLN A 76 5.74 9.60 -0.20
N ALA A 77 6.59 8.56 -0.27
CA ALA A 77 6.17 7.23 -0.69
C ALA A 77 5.19 6.59 0.30
N THR A 78 5.38 6.76 1.61
CA THR A 78 4.45 6.23 2.63
C THR A 78 3.12 6.99 2.66
N THR A 79 3.14 8.32 2.49
CA THR A 79 1.89 9.11 2.38
C THR A 79 1.15 8.85 1.07
N ALA A 80 1.84 8.71 -0.06
CA ALA A 80 1.24 8.31 -1.33
C ALA A 80 0.68 6.88 -1.29
N ALA A 81 1.35 5.94 -0.64
CA ALA A 81 0.85 4.58 -0.44
C ALA A 81 -0.39 4.54 0.49
N GLN A 82 -0.44 5.39 1.53
CA GLN A 82 -1.63 5.52 2.39
C GLN A 82 -2.80 6.24 1.69
N ALA A 83 -2.53 7.22 0.83
CA ALA A 83 -3.55 7.91 0.04
C ALA A 83 -4.10 7.02 -1.09
N SER A 84 -3.24 6.26 -1.77
CA SER A 84 -3.64 5.29 -2.81
C SER A 84 -4.46 4.13 -2.26
N ARG A 85 -4.24 3.70 -1.01
CA ARG A 85 -5.11 2.72 -0.33
C ARG A 85 -6.51 3.23 -0.01
N ARG A 86 -6.75 4.55 -0.05
CA ARG A 86 -8.05 5.16 0.30
C ARG A 86 -8.87 5.62 -0.91
N SER A 87 -8.31 5.65 -2.12
CA SER A 87 -8.96 6.36 -3.24
C SER A 87 -9.49 5.51 -4.39
N ASP A 88 -9.30 4.18 -4.41
CA ASP A 88 -9.77 3.36 -5.54
C ASP A 88 -11.11 2.61 -5.31
N ASP A 89 -11.68 2.63 -4.10
CA ASP A 89 -12.97 1.97 -3.80
C ASP A 89 -13.93 2.89 -3.00
N ALA A 90 -13.83 4.21 -3.19
CA ALA A 90 -14.83 5.14 -2.63
C ALA A 90 -16.14 5.09 -3.44
N VAL A 91 -16.74 3.90 -3.51
CA VAL A 91 -18.10 3.75 -4.04
C VAL A 91 -19.07 4.21 -2.95
N ASP A 92 -19.98 5.12 -3.28
CA ASP A 92 -20.94 5.65 -2.30
C ASP A 92 -21.88 4.52 -1.83
N PHE A 93 -21.57 3.92 -0.69
CA PHE A 93 -22.32 2.85 -0.05
C PHE A 93 -23.77 3.24 0.30
N ARG A 94 -24.17 4.51 0.12
CA ARG A 94 -25.56 4.96 0.24
C ARG A 94 -26.42 4.58 -0.97
N LEU A 95 -25.80 4.28 -2.11
CA LEU A 95 -26.48 3.78 -3.32
C LEU A 95 -26.68 2.26 -3.29
N LEU A 96 -26.11 1.57 -2.29
CA LEU A 96 -26.31 0.14 -2.08
C LEU A 96 -27.72 -0.10 -1.52
N THR A 97 -28.60 -0.62 -2.37
CA THR A 97 -29.88 -1.16 -1.91
C THR A 97 -29.61 -2.41 -1.09
N LYS A 98 -29.76 -2.30 0.24
CA LYS A 98 -29.71 -3.43 1.17
C LYS A 98 -30.70 -4.51 0.72
N PRO A 99 -30.32 -5.81 0.73
CA PRO A 99 -31.25 -6.90 0.44
C PRO A 99 -32.49 -6.82 1.33
N ALA A 100 -33.65 -7.06 0.74
CA ALA A 100 -34.89 -7.13 1.51
C ALA A 100 -34.84 -8.36 2.45
N PRO A 101 -35.50 -8.30 3.62
CA PRO A 101 -35.59 -9.46 4.51
C PRO A 101 -36.19 -10.66 3.76
N PHE A 102 -35.56 -11.83 3.94
CA PHE A 102 -36.01 -13.07 3.34
C PHE A 102 -37.24 -13.59 4.09
N ARG A 103 -38.39 -13.64 3.41
CA ARG A 103 -39.70 -13.98 4.00
C ARG A 103 -40.40 -15.17 3.35
N ALA A 104 -39.96 -15.59 2.16
CA ALA A 104 -40.66 -16.58 1.36
C ALA A 104 -39.69 -17.41 0.52
N ARG A 105 -39.88 -18.73 0.49
CA ARG A 105 -39.01 -19.70 -0.22
C ARG A 105 -38.97 -19.45 -1.72
N GLU A 106 -40.07 -18.98 -2.31
CA GLU A 106 -40.19 -18.71 -3.74
C GLU A 106 -39.26 -17.58 -4.19
N LYS A 107 -38.99 -16.62 -3.28
CA LYS A 107 -38.13 -15.45 -3.52
C LYS A 107 -36.63 -15.73 -3.30
N TRP A 108 -36.24 -16.99 -3.15
CA TRP A 108 -34.84 -17.35 -2.90
C TRP A 108 -33.89 -16.85 -3.99
N GLU A 109 -34.24 -17.00 -5.27
CA GLU A 109 -33.38 -16.53 -6.37
C GLU A 109 -33.20 -15.01 -6.37
N GLU A 110 -34.29 -14.26 -6.13
CA GLU A 110 -34.24 -12.80 -5.99
C GLU A 110 -33.35 -12.39 -4.80
N PHE A 111 -33.54 -13.02 -3.65
CA PHE A 111 -32.76 -12.76 -2.44
C PHE A 111 -31.28 -13.13 -2.64
N ARG A 112 -30.99 -14.31 -3.19
CA ARG A 112 -29.64 -14.78 -3.49
C ARG A 112 -28.90 -13.80 -4.40
N GLY A 113 -29.59 -13.31 -5.44
CA GLY A 113 -29.10 -12.30 -6.36
C GLY A 113 -28.82 -10.96 -5.70
N GLN A 114 -29.77 -10.44 -4.90
CA GLN A 114 -29.59 -9.19 -4.14
C GLN A 114 -28.39 -9.27 -3.19
N VAL A 115 -28.26 -10.37 -2.44
CA VAL A 115 -27.14 -10.61 -1.54
C VAL A 115 -25.82 -10.66 -2.30
N ARG A 116 -25.75 -11.40 -3.42
CA ARG A 116 -24.53 -11.48 -4.24
C ARG A 116 -24.13 -10.10 -4.76
N SER A 117 -25.07 -9.35 -5.32
CA SER A 117 -24.83 -7.98 -5.82
C SER A 117 -24.37 -7.04 -4.70
N TYR A 118 -24.95 -7.17 -3.50
CA TYR A 118 -24.56 -6.37 -2.34
C TYR A 118 -23.10 -6.60 -1.95
N PHE A 119 -22.68 -7.87 -1.82
CA PHE A 119 -21.29 -8.20 -1.45
C PHE A 119 -20.27 -7.94 -2.56
N LEU A 120 -20.64 -8.15 -3.83
CA LEU A 120 -19.80 -7.77 -4.97
C LEU A 120 -19.52 -6.27 -5.02
N PHE A 121 -20.46 -5.45 -4.54
CA PHE A 121 -20.22 -4.01 -4.44
C PHE A 121 -19.32 -3.67 -3.26
N LEU A 122 -19.45 -4.37 -2.12
CA LEU A 122 -18.60 -4.15 -0.95
C LEU A 122 -17.14 -4.50 -1.22
N ASN A 123 -16.87 -5.58 -1.95
CA ASN A 123 -15.54 -5.97 -2.37
C ASN A 123 -15.62 -6.86 -3.61
N ARG A 124 -15.30 -6.26 -4.76
CA ARG A 124 -15.58 -6.81 -6.09
C ARG A 124 -14.81 -8.09 -6.42
N LYS A 125 -13.60 -8.25 -5.90
CA LYS A 125 -12.73 -9.37 -6.27
C LYS A 125 -12.86 -10.55 -5.30
N SER A 126 -12.74 -10.31 -4.00
CA SER A 126 -12.63 -11.42 -3.03
C SER A 126 -13.99 -12.06 -2.71
N PHE A 127 -15.04 -11.27 -2.44
CA PHE A 127 -16.33 -11.84 -2.02
C PHE A 127 -17.02 -12.62 -3.13
N GLY A 128 -16.86 -12.21 -4.40
CA GLY A 128 -17.48 -12.92 -5.53
C GLY A 128 -17.00 -14.36 -5.64
N GLU A 129 -15.69 -14.54 -5.65
CA GLU A 129 -15.04 -15.85 -5.75
C GLU A 129 -15.30 -16.70 -4.49
N GLU A 130 -15.18 -16.10 -3.30
CA GLU A 130 -15.42 -16.79 -2.02
C GLU A 130 -16.88 -17.27 -1.89
N LEU A 131 -17.86 -16.46 -2.32
CA LEU A 131 -19.28 -16.84 -2.29
C LEU A 131 -19.61 -17.95 -3.28
N ASP A 132 -19.08 -17.86 -4.51
CA ASP A 132 -19.33 -18.86 -5.55
C ASP A 132 -18.63 -20.20 -5.20
N ALA A 133 -17.44 -20.15 -4.59
CA ALA A 133 -16.73 -21.31 -4.04
C ALA A 133 -17.50 -21.96 -2.87
N ALA A 134 -17.98 -21.15 -1.91
CA ALA A 134 -18.74 -21.65 -0.77
C ALA A 134 -20.06 -22.32 -1.20
N GLN A 135 -20.74 -21.77 -2.20
CA GLN A 135 -21.95 -22.36 -2.77
C GLN A 135 -21.68 -23.71 -3.46
N SER A 136 -20.56 -23.82 -4.16
CA SER A 136 -20.20 -25.02 -4.90
C SER A 136 -19.64 -26.14 -4.01
N SER A 137 -19.26 -25.81 -2.77
CA SER A 137 -18.72 -26.78 -1.83
C SER A 137 -19.78 -27.79 -1.39
N LYS A 138 -19.46 -29.08 -1.54
CA LYS A 138 -20.26 -30.18 -1.01
C LYS A 138 -19.85 -30.59 0.41
N VAL A 139 -18.72 -30.06 0.89
CA VAL A 139 -18.14 -30.34 2.19
C VAL A 139 -18.38 -29.12 3.10
N GLU A 140 -18.57 -29.38 4.39
CA GLU A 140 -18.64 -28.32 5.41
C GLU A 140 -17.32 -27.54 5.42
N LEU A 141 -17.43 -26.21 5.43
CA LEU A 141 -16.29 -25.31 5.46
C LEU A 141 -15.90 -25.07 6.92
N ASP A 142 -14.71 -25.47 7.30
CA ASP A 142 -14.18 -25.18 8.63
C ASP A 142 -13.68 -23.72 8.69
N PHE A 143 -13.85 -23.07 9.83
CA PHE A 143 -13.38 -21.70 10.03
C PHE A 143 -11.85 -21.64 10.15
N ASP A 144 -11.24 -22.69 10.70
CA ASP A 144 -9.79 -22.79 10.90
C ASP A 144 -9.00 -22.86 9.57
N ASP A 145 -9.66 -23.21 8.47
CA ASP A 145 -9.07 -23.24 7.13
C ASP A 145 -8.96 -21.85 6.48
N PHE A 146 -9.56 -20.81 7.10
CA PHE A 146 -9.58 -19.47 6.55
C PHE A 146 -8.34 -18.66 6.94
N SER A 147 -7.85 -17.84 6.00
CA SER A 147 -6.92 -16.76 6.33
C SER A 147 -7.60 -15.72 7.23
N ASP A 148 -6.84 -14.99 8.06
CA ASP A 148 -7.38 -13.95 8.96
C ASP A 148 -8.34 -12.99 8.25
N GLU A 149 -7.99 -12.53 7.04
CA GLU A 149 -8.84 -11.62 6.27
C GLU A 149 -10.14 -12.27 5.78
N THR A 150 -10.10 -13.57 5.45
CA THR A 150 -11.29 -14.36 5.04
C THR A 150 -12.17 -14.68 6.24
N GLY A 151 -11.57 -14.91 7.42
CA GLY A 151 -12.27 -15.10 8.68
C GLY A 151 -13.12 -13.88 9.04
N ASP A 152 -12.53 -12.68 9.01
CA ASP A 152 -13.24 -11.43 9.28
C ASP A 152 -14.42 -11.22 8.31
N ARG A 153 -14.23 -11.52 7.02
CA ARG A 153 -15.31 -11.46 6.01
C ARG A 153 -16.40 -12.48 6.27
N SER A 154 -16.03 -13.69 6.71
CA SER A 154 -16.98 -14.75 7.06
C SER A 154 -17.88 -14.33 8.22
N VAL A 155 -17.30 -13.73 9.27
CA VAL A 155 -18.07 -13.21 10.42
C VAL A 155 -19.01 -12.08 10.00
N GLN A 156 -18.54 -11.16 9.15
CA GLN A 156 -19.38 -10.10 8.60
C GLN A 156 -20.56 -10.66 7.78
N LEU A 157 -20.29 -11.65 6.94
CA LEU A 157 -21.30 -12.33 6.13
C LEU A 157 -22.34 -13.02 7.02
N PHE A 158 -21.92 -13.69 8.09
CA PHE A 158 -22.82 -14.36 9.04
C PHE A 158 -23.78 -13.38 9.70
N ALA A 159 -23.26 -12.27 10.22
CA ALA A 159 -24.07 -11.25 10.88
C ALA A 159 -25.13 -10.66 9.95
N LEU A 160 -24.75 -10.36 8.70
CA LEU A 160 -25.66 -9.80 7.69
C LEU A 160 -26.71 -10.82 7.23
N LEU A 161 -26.30 -12.05 6.90
CA LEU A 161 -27.23 -13.12 6.50
C LEU A 161 -28.22 -13.46 7.62
N SER A 162 -27.74 -13.59 8.86
CA SER A 162 -28.60 -13.84 10.01
C SER A 162 -29.61 -12.71 10.20
N GLY A 163 -29.18 -11.45 10.07
CA GLY A 163 -30.06 -10.29 10.16
C GLY A 163 -31.11 -10.21 9.05
N TRP A 164 -30.78 -10.60 7.82
CA TRP A 164 -31.73 -10.58 6.70
C TRP A 164 -32.67 -11.79 6.67
N THR A 165 -32.30 -12.90 7.30
CA THR A 165 -33.07 -14.15 7.28
C THR A 165 -33.80 -14.45 8.58
N GLN A 166 -33.66 -13.60 9.60
CA GLN A 166 -34.28 -13.77 10.93
C GLN A 166 -35.82 -13.94 10.90
N GLU A 167 -36.48 -13.38 9.89
CA GLU A 167 -37.94 -13.43 9.78
C GLU A 167 -38.45 -14.80 9.27
N PHE A 168 -37.56 -15.67 8.79
CA PHE A 168 -37.90 -17.01 8.32
C PHE A 168 -37.34 -18.07 9.28
N PRO A 169 -38.19 -18.80 10.04
CA PRO A 169 -37.75 -19.71 11.10
C PRO A 169 -36.74 -20.77 10.63
N VAL A 170 -36.91 -21.31 9.42
CA VAL A 170 -36.00 -22.31 8.84
C VAL A 170 -34.56 -21.80 8.73
N CYS A 171 -34.38 -20.54 8.36
CA CYS A 171 -33.04 -19.94 8.29
C CYS A 171 -32.40 -19.83 9.66
N THR A 172 -33.17 -19.46 10.68
CA THR A 172 -32.65 -19.40 12.06
C THR A 172 -32.29 -20.77 12.61
N THR A 173 -33.01 -21.83 12.23
CA THR A 173 -32.65 -23.21 12.60
C THR A 173 -31.37 -23.68 11.91
N LEU A 174 -31.11 -23.23 10.68
CA LEU A 174 -29.89 -23.51 9.94
C LEU A 174 -28.68 -22.73 10.46
N ALA A 175 -28.89 -21.54 11.02
CA ALA A 175 -27.82 -20.71 11.58
C ALA A 175 -27.33 -21.18 12.95
N LYS A 176 -28.20 -21.77 13.78
CA LYS A 176 -27.84 -22.27 15.12
C LYS A 176 -26.67 -23.28 15.17
N PRO A 177 -26.59 -24.29 14.29
CA PRO A 177 -25.51 -25.27 14.33
C PRO A 177 -24.21 -24.78 13.67
N VAL A 178 -24.16 -23.55 13.14
CA VAL A 178 -22.94 -22.99 12.52
C VAL A 178 -22.05 -22.46 13.64
N THR A 179 -20.85 -23.02 13.76
CA THR A 179 -19.85 -22.58 14.74
C THR A 179 -19.09 -21.35 14.23
N ASP A 180 -18.45 -20.64 15.16
CA ASP A 180 -17.49 -19.56 14.89
C ASP A 180 -18.01 -18.41 14.02
N PHE A 181 -19.34 -18.26 13.96
CA PHE A 181 -20.00 -17.27 13.11
C PHE A 181 -19.56 -17.39 11.65
N ASN A 182 -19.40 -18.62 11.15
CA ASN A 182 -18.96 -18.88 9.78
C ASN A 182 -20.07 -18.55 8.75
N GLY A 183 -19.98 -17.38 8.13
CA GLY A 183 -20.95 -16.90 7.16
C GLY A 183 -20.95 -17.66 5.84
N TYR A 184 -19.80 -18.22 5.44
CA TYR A 184 -19.68 -19.03 4.23
C TYR A 184 -20.38 -20.37 4.40
N GLU A 185 -20.25 -21.00 5.56
CA GLU A 185 -20.98 -22.24 5.86
C GLU A 185 -22.49 -22.00 5.98
N LEU A 186 -22.90 -20.88 6.60
CA LEU A 186 -24.31 -20.49 6.61
C LEU A 186 -24.84 -20.28 5.18
N ARG A 187 -24.08 -19.60 4.32
CA ARG A 187 -24.43 -19.38 2.91
C ARG A 187 -24.60 -20.71 2.16
N ARG A 188 -23.73 -21.68 2.40
CA ARG A 188 -23.79 -23.04 1.82
C ARG A 188 -25.03 -23.79 2.29
N LYS A 189 -25.30 -23.82 3.61
CA LYS A 189 -26.50 -24.47 4.19
C LYS A 189 -27.80 -23.85 3.66
N LEU A 190 -27.87 -22.52 3.59
CA LEU A 190 -29.02 -21.82 3.01
C LEU A 190 -29.17 -22.12 1.52
N HIS A 191 -28.07 -22.18 0.77
CA HIS A 191 -28.11 -22.55 -0.63
C HIS A 191 -28.66 -23.96 -0.81
N ALA A 192 -28.12 -24.95 -0.10
CA ALA A 192 -28.58 -26.33 -0.20
C ALA A 192 -30.07 -26.51 0.19
N GLU A 193 -30.56 -25.78 1.20
CA GLU A 193 -31.97 -25.87 1.64
C GLU A 193 -32.94 -25.24 0.63
N PHE A 194 -32.59 -24.07 0.08
CA PHE A 194 -33.49 -23.28 -0.74
C PHE A 194 -33.23 -23.37 -2.24
N GLU A 195 -32.12 -24.00 -2.64
CA GLU A 195 -31.88 -24.33 -4.03
C GLU A 195 -33.05 -25.18 -4.52
N PRO A 196 -33.73 -24.74 -5.60
CA PRO A 196 -34.69 -25.60 -6.24
C PRO A 196 -33.91 -26.82 -6.72
N GLU A 197 -34.15 -28.00 -6.11
CA GLU A 197 -33.66 -29.26 -6.65
C GLU A 197 -33.84 -29.20 -8.15
N VAL A 198 -32.78 -29.47 -8.92
CA VAL A 198 -32.79 -29.28 -10.37
C VAL A 198 -33.93 -30.08 -11.05
N ALA A 199 -34.48 -31.08 -10.37
CA ALA A 199 -35.72 -31.80 -10.72
C ALA A 199 -37.01 -30.93 -10.70
N GLY A 200 -37.04 -29.89 -9.87
CA GLY A 200 -38.13 -28.96 -9.69
C GLY A 200 -38.08 -27.71 -10.58
N LYS A 201 -36.98 -27.45 -11.31
CA LYS A 201 -36.91 -26.32 -12.25
C LYS A 201 -37.95 -26.53 -13.36
N SER A 202 -37.94 -27.69 -14.02
CA SER A 202 -38.96 -28.04 -15.02
C SER A 202 -40.38 -28.05 -14.42
N LEU A 203 -40.56 -28.54 -13.19
CA LEU A 203 -41.87 -28.55 -12.52
C LEU A 203 -42.37 -27.15 -12.12
N ARG A 204 -41.46 -26.26 -11.71
CA ARG A 204 -41.76 -24.85 -11.37
C ARG A 204 -42.10 -24.07 -12.64
N TRP A 205 -41.32 -24.25 -13.70
CA TRP A 205 -41.64 -23.70 -15.02
C TRP A 205 -43.00 -24.20 -15.50
N ARG A 206 -43.27 -25.52 -15.44
CA ARG A 206 -44.60 -26.08 -15.74
C ARG A 206 -45.70 -25.45 -14.89
N ARG A 207 -45.51 -25.30 -13.57
CA ARG A 207 -46.54 -24.69 -12.70
C ARG A 207 -46.80 -23.23 -13.05
N GLN A 208 -45.75 -22.48 -13.36
CA GLN A 208 -45.82 -21.06 -13.73
C GLN A 208 -46.45 -20.87 -15.12
N LEU A 209 -46.13 -21.75 -16.07
CA LEU A 209 -46.74 -21.77 -17.40
C LEU A 209 -48.20 -22.24 -17.38
N LEU A 210 -48.56 -23.18 -16.50
CA LEU A 210 -49.93 -23.70 -16.36
C LEU A 210 -50.87 -22.78 -15.56
N HIS A 211 -50.32 -21.85 -14.77
CA HIS A 211 -51.08 -20.89 -13.96
C HIS A 211 -50.57 -19.44 -14.14
N PRO A 212 -50.67 -18.87 -15.35
CA PRO A 212 -50.29 -17.48 -15.57
C PRO A 212 -51.25 -16.54 -14.82
N ALA A 213 -50.68 -15.54 -14.15
CA ALA A 213 -51.44 -14.49 -13.49
C ALA A 213 -51.57 -13.28 -14.43
N PHE A 214 -52.63 -13.27 -15.23
CA PHE A 214 -52.88 -12.14 -16.13
C PHE A 214 -53.56 -10.98 -15.40
N PRO A 215 -53.04 -9.75 -15.54
CA PRO A 215 -53.68 -8.57 -14.97
C PRO A 215 -55.02 -8.29 -15.68
N PRO A 216 -56.03 -7.77 -14.95
CA PRO A 216 -57.36 -7.52 -15.50
C PRO A 216 -57.42 -6.31 -16.45
N LYS A 217 -56.37 -5.49 -16.50
CA LYS A 217 -56.29 -4.31 -17.38
C LYS A 217 -55.73 -4.73 -18.74
N GLU A 218 -56.44 -4.39 -19.80
CA GLU A 218 -56.10 -4.80 -21.18
C GLU A 218 -54.71 -4.32 -21.65
N ALA A 219 -54.30 -3.12 -21.26
CA ALA A 219 -52.96 -2.60 -21.60
C ALA A 219 -51.82 -3.40 -20.94
N ASP A 220 -52.03 -3.86 -19.71
CA ASP A 220 -51.05 -4.66 -18.97
C ASP A 220 -51.13 -6.15 -19.34
N PHE A 221 -52.29 -6.59 -19.87
CA PHE A 221 -52.53 -7.95 -20.33
C PHE A 221 -51.66 -8.30 -21.54
N ALA A 222 -51.56 -7.41 -22.52
CA ALA A 222 -50.76 -7.65 -23.72
C ALA A 222 -49.26 -7.82 -23.40
N VAL A 223 -48.76 -7.06 -22.43
CA VAL A 223 -47.38 -7.17 -21.95
C VAL A 223 -47.17 -8.48 -21.18
N ALA A 224 -48.08 -8.80 -20.25
CA ALA A 224 -48.02 -10.06 -19.51
C ALA A 224 -48.15 -11.29 -20.40
N LEU A 225 -48.88 -11.19 -21.52
CA LEU A 225 -48.99 -12.24 -22.53
C LEU A 225 -47.67 -12.46 -23.27
N LEU A 226 -47.02 -11.38 -23.72
CA LEU A 226 -45.70 -11.45 -24.38
C LEU A 226 -44.63 -12.02 -23.45
N ASP A 227 -44.63 -11.63 -22.18
CA ASP A 227 -43.72 -12.16 -21.17
C ASP A 227 -43.95 -13.66 -20.95
N TRP A 228 -45.21 -14.09 -20.87
CA TRP A 228 -45.55 -15.51 -20.76
C TRP A 228 -45.16 -16.31 -22.01
N GLU A 229 -45.38 -15.79 -23.21
CA GLU A 229 -44.96 -16.45 -24.47
C GLU A 229 -43.43 -16.60 -24.56
N SER A 230 -42.70 -15.58 -24.13
CA SER A 230 -41.23 -15.62 -24.02
C SER A 230 -40.77 -16.70 -23.03
N ASP A 231 -41.45 -16.84 -21.90
CA ASP A 231 -41.19 -17.90 -20.93
C ASP A 231 -41.56 -19.28 -21.46
N VAL A 232 -42.62 -19.44 -22.26
CA VAL A 232 -42.92 -20.71 -22.96
C VAL A 232 -41.79 -21.08 -23.91
N SER A 233 -41.35 -20.14 -24.74
CA SER A 233 -40.27 -20.38 -25.72
C SER A 233 -38.95 -20.77 -25.05
N ARG A 234 -38.63 -20.18 -23.90
CA ARG A 234 -37.45 -20.55 -23.10
C ARG A 234 -37.55 -21.92 -22.43
N TYR A 235 -38.75 -22.42 -22.18
CA TYR A 235 -38.97 -23.76 -21.65
C TYR A 235 -38.89 -24.84 -22.73
N GLU A 236 -39.29 -24.52 -23.96
CA GLU A 236 -39.28 -25.45 -25.09
C GLU A 236 -37.92 -25.59 -25.80
N ALA A 237 -37.03 -24.61 -25.62
CA ALA A 237 -35.66 -24.59 -26.16
C ALA A 237 -34.67 -25.47 -25.38
#